data_AF-A0A970KA76-F1
#
_entry.id   AF-A0A970KA76-F1
#
_cell.length_a   1.000
_cell.length_b   1.000
_cell.length_c   1.000
_cell.angle_alpha   90.00
_cell.angle_beta   90.00
_cell.angle_gamma   90.00
#
_symmetry.space_group_name_H-M   'P 1'
#
loop_
_entity.id
_entity.type
_entity.pdbx_description
1 polymer ?
#
loop_
_entity_poly.entity_id
_entity_poly.type
_entity_poly.pdbx_seq_one_letter_code
_entity_poly.pdbx_strand_id
1 'polypeptide(L)' 'MSELLNLAANVGFPMVVAAYLLIRIESQLKELTLAINQLREAVLT' A
#
# COMPACT_ATOMS: atom_id res chain seq x y z
N MET A 1 -13.64 28.79 -10.96
CA MET A 1 -13.85 27.35 -11.25
C MET A 1 -12.54 26.65 -11.60
N SER A 2 -11.68 27.24 -12.44
CA SER A 2 -10.36 26.70 -12.82
C SER A 2 -9.40 26.48 -11.64
N GLU A 3 -9.33 27.38 -10.68
CA GLU A 3 -8.43 27.23 -9.52
C GLU A 3 -8.80 26.07 -8.61
N LEU A 4 -10.10 25.83 -8.40
CA LEU A 4 -10.58 24.72 -7.57
C LEU A 4 -10.24 23.37 -8.23
N LEU A 5 -10.36 23.31 -9.56
CA LEU A 5 -9.95 22.16 -10.38
C LEU A 5 -8.42 21.94 -10.35
N ASN A 6 -7.63 23.01 -10.46
CA ASN A 6 -6.17 22.92 -10.35
C ASN A 6 -5.72 22.47 -8.97
N LEU A 7 -6.35 22.97 -7.91
CA LEU A 7 -6.09 22.51 -6.55
C LEU A 7 -6.43 21.03 -6.41
N ALA A 8 -7.65 20.63 -6.81
CA ALA A 8 -8.08 19.23 -6.79
C ALA A 8 -7.16 18.31 -7.60
N ALA A 9 -6.62 18.74 -8.74
CA ALA A 9 -5.65 17.97 -9.51
C ALA A 9 -4.31 17.84 -8.77
N ASN A 10 -3.78 18.95 -8.22
CA ASN A 10 -2.48 18.99 -7.55
C ASN A 10 -2.45 18.23 -6.22
N VAL A 11 -3.56 18.19 -5.46
CA VAL A 11 -3.66 17.36 -4.23
C VAL A 11 -4.29 16.00 -4.47
N GLY A 12 -5.25 15.88 -5.38
CA GLY A 12 -5.96 14.63 -5.64
C GLY A 12 -5.08 13.56 -6.28
N PHE A 13 -4.18 13.95 -7.18
CA PHE A 13 -3.27 12.98 -7.80
C PHE A 13 -2.29 12.36 -6.79
N PRO A 14 -1.50 13.14 -6.02
CA PRO A 14 -0.65 12.57 -4.98
C PRO A 14 -1.42 11.77 -3.92
N MET A 15 -2.64 12.19 -3.59
CA MET A 15 -3.48 11.52 -2.59
C MET A 15 -3.93 10.12 -3.05
N VAL A 16 -4.37 9.98 -4.31
CA VAL A 16 -4.71 8.67 -4.89
C VAL A 16 -3.49 7.78 -4.97
N VAL A 17 -2.33 8.32 -5.37
CA VAL A 17 -1.06 7.57 -5.39
C VAL A 17 -0.69 7.09 -3.98
N ALA A 18 -0.77 7.97 -2.98
CA ALA A 18 -0.50 7.61 -1.59
C ALA A 18 -1.45 6.51 -1.10
N ALA A 19 -2.76 6.64 -1.37
CA ALA A 19 -3.74 5.62 -1.00
C ALA A 19 -3.43 4.26 -1.67
N TYR A 20 -3.12 4.25 -2.97
CA TYR A 20 -2.71 3.04 -3.68
C TYR A 20 -1.45 2.41 -3.06
N LEU A 21 -0.43 3.23 -2.75
CA LEU A 21 0.80 2.75 -2.15
C LEU A 21 0.57 2.16 -0.75
N LEU A 22 -0.29 2.78 0.06
CA LEU A 22 -0.65 2.26 1.38
C LEU A 22 -1.32 0.89 1.28
N ILE A 23 -2.31 0.74 0.39
CA ILE A 23 -2.97 -0.54 0.13
C ILE A 23 -1.97 -1.60 -0.34
N ARG A 24 -1.05 -1.22 -1.24
CA ARG A 24 0.00 -2.13 -1.73
C ARG A 24 0.95 -2.57 -0.62
N ILE A 25 1.35 -1.66 0.26
CA ILE A 25 2.23 -1.99 1.41
C ILE A 25 1.51 -2.96 2.36
N GLU A 26 0.23 -2.76 2.64
CA GLU A 26 -0.55 -3.69 3.47
C GLU A 26 -0.53 -5.12 2.91
N SER A 27 -0.69 -5.29 1.60
CA SER A 27 -0.60 -6.60 0.94
C SER A 27 0.77 -7.24 1.13
N GLN A 28 1.86 -6.49 0.92
CA GLN A 28 3.22 -7.01 1.08
C GLN A 28 3.54 -7.40 2.53
N LEU A 29 3.02 -6.65 3.52
CA LEU A 29 3.18 -6.99 4.94
C LEU A 29 2.46 -8.30 5.29
N LYS A 30 1.27 -8.53 4.73
CA LYS A 30 0.55 -9.81 4.91
C LYS A 30 1.32 -10.97 4.29
N GLU A 31 1.83 -10.82 3.08
CA GLU A 31 2.67 -11.83 2.41
C GLU A 31 3.94 -12.12 3.20
N LEU A 32 4.62 -11.10 3.71
CA LEU A 32 5.80 -11.28 4.55
C LEU A 32 5.47 -12.06 5.83
N THR A 33 4.35 -11.74 6.47
CA THR A 33 3.89 -12.44 7.67
C THR A 33 3.62 -13.92 7.37
N LEU A 34 2.99 -14.23 6.24
CA LEU A 34 2.78 -15.61 5.79
C LEU A 34 4.10 -16.33 5.53
N ALA A 35 5.04 -15.69 4.82
CA ALA A 35 6.35 -16.27 4.52
C ALA A 35 7.15 -16.60 5.80
N ILE A 36 7.10 -15.73 6.82
CA ILE A 36 7.74 -15.98 8.12
C ILE A 36 7.11 -17.18 8.82
N ASN A 37 5.78 -17.30 8.81
CA ASN A 37 5.09 -18.44 9.42
C ASN A 37 5.42 -19.76 8.70
N GLN A 38 5.42 -19.74 7.37
CA GLN A 38 5.81 -20.90 6.56
C GLN A 38 7.25 -21.32 6.83
N LEU A 39 8.17 -20.35 6.92
CA LEU A 39 9.57 -20.63 7.28
C LEU A 39 9.67 -21.24 8.68
N ARG A 40 8.94 -20.70 9.66
CA ARG A 40 8.89 -21.25 11.02
C ARG A 40 8.40 -22.70 11.01
N GLU A 41 7.34 -23.00 10.28
CA GLU A 41 6.80 -24.36 10.18
C GLU A 41 7.81 -25.31 9.53
N ALA A 42 8.44 -24.90 8.42
CA ALA A 42 9.42 -25.70 7.70
C ALA A 42 10.70 -26.01 8.52
N VAL A 43 11.01 -25.20 9.53
CA VAL A 43 12.14 -25.44 10.45
C VAL A 43 11.76 -26.36 11.62
N LEU A 44 10.48 -26.41 11.99
CA LEU A 44 10.00 -27.21 13.13
C LEU A 44 9.66 -28.66 12.77
N THR A 45 9.39 -28.95 11.50
CA THR A 45 9.23 -30.30 10.93
C THR A 45 10.54 -30.85 10.39
#